data_AF-A0A7R9N7N3-F1
#
_entry.id   AF-A0A7R9N7N3-F1
#
_cell.length_a   1.000
_cell.length_b   1.000
_cell.length_c   1.000
_cell.angle_alpha   90.00
_cell.angle_beta   90.00
_cell.angle_gamma   90.00
#
_symmetry.space_group_name_H-M   'P 1'
#
loop_
_entity.id
_entity.type
_entity.pdbx_description
1 polymer ?
#
loop_
_entity_poly.entity_id
_entity_poly.type
_entity_poly.pdbx_seq_one_letter_code
_entity_poly.pdbx_strand_id
1 'polypeptide(L)'
;MEESRYVLVLTAVFLCLFMAGNVSATDGTTFPVDDAGIAAYVQLSGSIDLQATMNNLLPHIEDVIEVNPTYFIVNITNDDNQITHLYVGADGWVIPYYLRTENVSKVVRWNITSIQDPTPENVSSMTTLEEVISKTCAATGVDYETIRSDIKFYDFEHPDANRMMVVVDMVSGSGSNSFYMAIPSVVTVKESSYSHYYNKMGGTWFCNTCIYVNGACILNHIRTREGVIYHNYDLTLDQKNTIKLVSGNYAYTTGVGWVLVYRA
;
A
#
# COMPACT_ATOMS: atom_id res chain seq x y z
N MET A 1 4.94 -11.67 -29.62
CA MET A 1 4.99 -11.54 -28.15
C MET A 1 5.61 -10.19 -27.93
N GLU A 2 4.76 -9.19 -27.71
CA GLU A 2 5.23 -7.84 -27.42
C GLU A 2 5.68 -7.85 -25.96
N GLU A 3 6.95 -7.58 -25.70
CA GLU A 3 7.46 -7.41 -24.34
C GLU A 3 6.78 -6.21 -23.68
N SER A 4 6.55 -6.31 -22.36
CA SER A 4 5.84 -5.32 -21.55
C SER A 4 6.37 -3.90 -21.81
N ARG A 5 5.45 -2.98 -22.14
CA ARG A 5 5.77 -1.56 -22.37
C ARG A 5 5.81 -0.74 -21.07
N TYR A 6 5.38 -1.28 -19.93
CA TYR A 6 5.30 -0.52 -18.68
C TYR A 6 5.53 -1.44 -17.46
N VAL A 7 6.79 -1.67 -17.11
CA VAL A 7 7.16 -2.16 -15.77
C VAL A 7 7.72 -0.96 -15.01
N LEU A 8 6.96 -0.41 -14.07
CA LEU A 8 7.47 0.61 -13.15
C LEU A 8 7.86 -0.06 -11.83
N VAL A 9 9.08 0.21 -11.38
CA VAL A 9 9.62 -0.31 -10.12
C VAL A 9 9.74 0.87 -9.16
N LEU A 10 8.96 0.86 -8.08
CA LEU A 10 9.16 1.78 -6.96
C LEU A 10 10.06 1.10 -5.93
N THR A 11 11.17 1.74 -5.58
CA THR A 11 12.07 1.28 -4.52
C THR A 11 12.03 2.25 -3.35
N ALA A 12 11.58 1.80 -2.18
CA ALA A 12 11.66 2.57 -0.95
C ALA A 12 12.82 2.08 -0.07
N VAL A 13 13.56 3.02 0.52
CA VAL A 13 14.58 2.73 1.52
C VAL A 13 13.89 2.76 2.89
N PHE A 14 13.86 1.60 3.56
CA PHE A 14 13.45 1.55 4.95
C PHE A 14 14.60 2.08 5.81
N LEU A 15 14.35 3.15 6.53
CA LEU A 15 15.25 3.65 7.56
C LEU A 15 14.66 3.29 8.91
N CYS A 16 15.48 2.76 9.82
CA CYS A 16 15.05 2.41 11.17
C CYS A 16 14.32 3.60 11.81
N LEU A 17 13.04 3.40 12.13
CA LEU A 17 12.36 4.27 13.08
C LEU A 17 12.89 3.87 14.46
N PHE A 18 13.71 4.71 15.08
CA PHE A 18 14.10 4.51 16.47
C PHE A 18 12.91 4.86 17.37
N MET A 19 11.89 4.00 17.40
CA MET A 19 11.01 3.89 18.56
C MET A 19 11.60 2.84 19.51
N ALA A 20 12.88 3.04 19.86
CA ALA A 20 13.56 2.20 20.83
C ALA A 20 12.89 2.42 22.19
N GLY A 21 12.27 1.36 22.72
CA GLY A 21 11.73 1.33 24.07
C GLY A 21 12.78 1.83 25.06
N ASN A 22 12.49 2.99 25.67
CA ASN A 22 12.93 3.43 26.99
C ASN A 22 12.32 4.81 27.27
N VAL A 23 11.03 4.88 27.61
CA VAL A 23 10.58 5.85 28.63
C VAL A 23 9.51 5.17 29.46
N SER A 24 9.93 4.73 30.65
CA SER A 24 9.08 4.67 31.83
C SER A 24 8.12 5.86 31.83
N ALA A 25 6.82 5.61 31.73
CA ALA A 25 5.73 6.44 32.26
C ALA A 25 6.13 7.88 32.66
N THR A 26 6.28 8.78 31.68
CA THR A 26 6.18 10.23 31.95
C THR A 26 5.61 11.07 30.80
N ASP A 27 5.64 10.67 29.51
CA ASP A 27 5.17 11.54 28.40
C ASP A 27 4.14 10.94 27.41
N GLY A 28 3.38 9.92 27.81
CA GLY A 28 2.04 9.67 27.26
C GLY A 28 1.84 9.38 25.77
N THR A 29 2.87 9.19 24.94
CA THR A 29 2.76 8.83 23.51
C THR A 29 3.14 7.38 23.28
N THR A 30 2.20 6.52 22.88
CA THR A 30 2.57 5.15 22.49
C THR A 30 1.87 4.77 21.20
N PHE A 31 2.55 5.01 20.07
CA PHE A 31 2.20 4.38 18.81
C PHE A 31 2.10 2.86 19.01
N PRO A 32 1.08 2.17 18.46
CA PRO A 32 0.84 0.75 18.72
C PRO A 32 1.81 -0.16 17.94
N VAL A 33 3.07 -0.17 18.37
CA VAL A 33 4.16 -0.96 17.75
C VAL A 33 3.88 -2.47 17.72
N ASP A 34 3.08 -2.97 18.66
CA ASP A 34 2.74 -4.39 18.77
C ASP A 34 1.62 -4.82 17.82
N ASP A 35 0.86 -3.87 17.26
CA ASP A 35 -0.21 -4.16 16.30
C ASP A 35 0.15 -3.73 14.88
N ALA A 36 1.04 -2.75 14.73
CA ALA A 36 1.47 -2.25 13.44
C ALA A 36 2.27 -3.29 12.63
N GLY A 37 2.04 -3.29 11.31
CA GLY A 37 2.80 -3.97 10.27
C GLY A 37 3.56 -2.94 9.43
N ILE A 38 3.24 -2.83 8.14
CA ILE A 38 3.80 -1.78 7.29
C ILE A 38 3.22 -0.40 7.61
N ALA A 39 4.11 0.59 7.72
CA ALA A 39 3.78 1.99 7.92
C ALA A 39 4.54 2.88 6.94
N ALA A 40 3.93 4.01 6.59
CA ALA A 40 4.64 5.17 6.10
C ALA A 40 4.72 6.18 7.26
N TYR A 41 5.76 6.98 7.30
CA TYR A 41 5.93 7.97 8.36
C TYR A 41 6.61 9.23 7.85
N VAL A 42 6.19 10.35 8.43
CA VAL A 42 6.80 11.65 8.26
C VAL A 42 6.61 12.47 9.54
N GLN A 43 7.56 13.37 9.81
CA GLN A 43 7.41 14.36 10.88
C GLN A 43 7.23 15.73 10.22
N LEU A 44 6.07 16.35 10.44
CA LEU A 44 5.79 17.70 9.97
C LEU A 44 6.59 18.71 10.80
N SER A 45 6.95 19.84 10.20
CA SER A 45 7.67 20.89 10.91
C SER A 45 6.74 21.58 11.93
N GLY A 46 7.00 21.38 13.21
CA GLY A 46 6.26 22.04 14.30
C GLY A 46 5.17 21.16 14.91
N SER A 47 4.42 21.74 15.86
CA SER A 47 3.36 21.04 16.56
C SER A 47 2.07 20.99 15.74
N ILE A 48 1.35 19.88 15.82
CA ILE A 48 0.03 19.70 15.21
C ILE A 48 -1.07 20.05 16.22
N ASP A 49 -2.01 20.90 15.82
CA ASP A 49 -3.28 21.07 16.55
C ASP A 49 -4.16 19.85 16.29
N LEU A 50 -4.16 18.91 17.23
CA LEU A 50 -4.87 17.63 17.10
C LEU A 50 -6.37 17.81 16.93
N GLN A 51 -6.98 18.78 17.63
CA GLN A 51 -8.41 19.00 17.57
C GLN A 51 -8.81 19.56 16.20
N ALA A 52 -8.10 20.58 15.72
CA ALA A 52 -8.34 21.15 14.40
C ALA A 52 -8.10 20.11 13.29
N THR A 53 -7.01 19.35 13.40
CA THR A 53 -6.64 18.32 12.41
C THR A 53 -7.68 17.21 12.35
N MET A 54 -8.11 16.67 13.50
CA MET A 54 -9.13 15.63 13.54
C MET A 54 -10.46 16.13 12.97
N ASN A 55 -10.87 17.36 13.30
CA ASN A 55 -12.09 17.97 12.74
C ASN A 55 -12.04 18.08 11.21
N ASN A 56 -10.88 18.45 10.65
CA ASN A 56 -10.69 18.54 9.21
C ASN A 56 -10.62 17.16 8.53
N LEU A 57 -10.23 16.11 9.27
CA LEU A 57 -10.21 14.73 8.80
C LEU A 57 -11.57 14.02 8.90
N LEU A 58 -12.56 14.56 9.64
CA LEU A 58 -13.87 13.93 9.83
C LEU A 58 -14.54 13.38 8.55
N PRO A 59 -14.47 14.05 7.38
CA PRO A 59 -15.05 13.50 6.15
C PRO A 59 -14.43 12.18 5.68
N HIS A 60 -13.23 11.84 6.16
CA HIS A 60 -12.48 10.65 5.81
C HIS A 60 -12.40 9.62 6.95
N ILE A 61 -12.81 9.98 8.17
CA ILE A 61 -12.75 9.09 9.33
C ILE A 61 -13.89 8.07 9.23
N GLU A 62 -13.53 6.80 9.17
CA GLU A 62 -14.45 5.67 9.30
C GLU A 62 -14.75 5.37 10.77
N ASP A 63 -13.71 5.38 11.61
CA ASP A 63 -13.82 5.03 13.03
C ASP A 63 -12.76 5.77 13.87
N VAL A 64 -13.08 6.03 15.13
CA VAL A 64 -12.18 6.66 16.10
C VAL A 64 -11.73 5.60 17.10
N ILE A 65 -10.43 5.28 17.07
CA ILE A 65 -9.84 4.25 17.93
C ILE A 65 -9.43 4.83 19.27
N GLU A 66 -8.68 5.93 19.25
CA GLU A 66 -8.19 6.58 20.45
C GLU A 66 -8.01 8.08 20.24
N VAL A 67 -8.34 8.88 21.25
CA VAL A 67 -8.04 10.32 21.28
C VAL A 67 -7.56 10.69 22.68
N ASN A 68 -6.41 11.35 22.76
CA ASN A 68 -5.88 11.92 23.99
C ASN A 68 -5.20 13.27 23.72
N PRO A 69 -4.70 13.98 24.75
CA PRO A 69 -4.11 15.31 24.58
C PRO A 69 -2.83 15.36 23.73
N THR A 70 -2.17 14.22 23.50
CA THR A 70 -0.86 14.14 22.84
C THR A 70 -0.88 13.42 21.49
N TYR A 71 -1.91 12.61 21.22
CA TYR A 71 -2.13 11.98 19.92
C TYR A 71 -3.59 11.56 19.72
N PHE A 72 -3.92 11.20 18.47
CA PHE A 72 -5.10 10.39 18.17
C PHE A 72 -4.75 9.23 17.23
N ILE A 73 -5.57 8.18 17.28
CA ILE A 73 -5.57 7.05 16.35
C ILE A 73 -6.98 6.93 15.76
N VAL A 74 -7.07 6.94 14.44
CA VAL A 74 -8.33 6.82 13.69
C VAL A 74 -8.18 5.87 12.52
N ASN A 75 -9.30 5.34 12.03
CA ASN A 75 -9.38 4.64 10.77
C ASN A 75 -9.78 5.63 9.68
N ILE A 76 -9.01 5.71 8.61
CA ILE A 76 -9.24 6.57 7.46
C ILE A 76 -9.70 5.73 6.27
N THR A 77 -10.81 6.14 5.65
CA THR A 77 -11.25 5.61 4.36
C THR A 77 -10.47 6.28 3.24
N ASN A 78 -9.75 5.47 2.47
CA ASN A 78 -8.97 5.89 1.32
C ASN A 78 -9.84 6.04 0.07
N ASP A 79 -9.29 6.68 -0.96
CA ASP A 79 -9.92 6.85 -2.26
C ASP A 79 -10.00 5.53 -3.04
N ASP A 80 -9.49 4.43 -2.50
CA ASP A 80 -9.71 3.09 -3.02
C ASP A 80 -10.63 2.23 -2.13
N ASN A 81 -11.39 2.87 -1.23
CA ASN A 81 -12.23 2.24 -0.22
C ASN A 81 -11.50 1.28 0.72
N GLN A 82 -10.16 1.30 0.76
CA GLN A 82 -9.41 0.64 1.82
C GLN A 82 -9.53 1.45 3.10
N ILE A 83 -9.39 0.76 4.23
CA ILE A 83 -9.30 1.36 5.56
C ILE A 83 -7.85 1.30 6.00
N THR A 84 -7.30 2.44 6.40
CA THR A 84 -5.93 2.57 6.91
C THR A 84 -5.98 3.13 8.33
N HIS A 85 -5.18 2.58 9.24
CA HIS A 85 -5.01 3.19 10.55
C HIS A 85 -4.09 4.41 10.44
N LEU A 86 -4.43 5.49 11.14
CA LEU A 86 -3.65 6.71 11.17
C LEU A 86 -3.36 7.10 12.61
N TYR A 87 -2.09 7.16 12.98
CA TYR A 87 -1.61 7.84 14.18
C TYR A 87 -1.15 9.26 13.84
N VAL A 88 -1.60 10.24 14.64
CA VAL A 88 -1.11 11.62 14.57
C VAL A 88 -0.71 12.08 15.96
N GLY A 89 0.55 12.48 16.12
CA GLY A 89 1.11 13.04 17.35
C GLY A 89 1.13 14.57 17.33
N ALA A 90 0.91 15.19 18.49
CA ALA A 90 1.00 16.65 18.66
C ALA A 90 2.41 17.20 18.36
N ASP A 91 3.42 16.33 18.41
CA ASP A 91 4.83 16.59 18.11
C ASP A 91 5.19 16.49 16.61
N GLY A 92 4.18 16.37 15.75
CA GLY A 92 4.34 16.44 14.30
C GLY A 92 4.37 15.10 13.58
N TRP A 93 4.38 13.97 14.30
CA TRP A 93 4.37 12.65 13.67
C TRP A 93 3.04 12.36 13.00
N VAL A 94 3.12 11.95 11.72
CA VAL A 94 1.99 11.41 10.94
C VAL A 94 2.40 10.03 10.45
N ILE A 95 1.72 9.00 10.96
CA ILE A 95 2.09 7.61 10.74
C ILE A 95 0.84 6.81 10.36
N PRO A 96 0.49 6.74 9.07
CA PRO A 96 -0.45 5.74 8.60
C PRO A 96 0.18 4.36 8.53
N TYR A 97 -0.58 3.35 8.91
CA TYR A 97 -0.13 1.97 8.95
C TYR A 97 -1.26 0.97 8.66
N TYR A 98 -0.84 -0.20 8.19
CA TYR A 98 -1.66 -1.40 8.22
C TYR A 98 -1.24 -2.26 9.42
N LEU A 99 -2.15 -3.10 9.89
CA LEU A 99 -1.87 -4.05 10.96
C LEU A 99 -0.92 -5.14 10.45
N ARG A 100 -0.14 -5.74 11.36
CA ARG A 100 0.74 -6.90 11.03
C ARG A 100 0.01 -8.15 10.55
N THR A 101 -1.31 -8.18 10.62
CA THR A 101 -2.12 -9.27 10.07
C THR A 101 -2.54 -9.01 8.62
N GLU A 102 -2.19 -7.85 8.06
CA GLU A 102 -2.58 -7.41 6.73
C GLU A 102 -1.40 -7.44 5.77
N ASN A 103 -1.65 -7.83 4.52
CA ASN A 103 -0.59 -7.92 3.51
C ASN A 103 -0.03 -6.54 3.18
N VAL A 104 1.30 -6.46 3.03
CA VAL A 104 1.99 -5.25 2.59
C VAL A 104 1.52 -4.81 1.19
N SER A 105 1.03 -5.73 0.36
CA SER A 105 0.47 -5.40 -0.97
C SER A 105 -0.72 -4.44 -0.94
N LYS A 106 -1.34 -4.19 0.23
CA LYS A 106 -2.32 -3.12 0.44
C LYS A 106 -1.76 -1.71 0.26
N VAL A 107 -0.44 -1.52 0.25
CA VAL A 107 0.17 -0.21 -0.08
C VAL A 107 -0.05 0.20 -1.54
N VAL A 108 -0.39 -0.76 -2.42
CA VAL A 108 -0.70 -0.47 -3.82
C VAL A 108 -2.05 0.21 -3.92
N ARG A 109 -2.04 1.46 -4.41
CA ARG A 109 -3.22 2.31 -4.52
C ARG A 109 -3.89 2.14 -5.87
N TRP A 110 -4.94 1.31 -5.94
CA TRP A 110 -5.66 1.06 -7.18
C TRP A 110 -6.66 2.15 -7.57
N ASN A 111 -6.80 3.22 -6.78
CA ASN A 111 -7.59 4.41 -7.11
C ASN A 111 -9.03 4.13 -7.60
N ILE A 112 -9.71 3.15 -6.99
CA ILE A 112 -10.98 2.61 -7.51
C ILE A 112 -12.17 3.58 -7.40
N THR A 113 -12.08 4.66 -6.63
CA THR A 113 -13.13 5.69 -6.57
C THR A 113 -12.91 6.85 -7.55
N SER A 114 -11.77 6.86 -8.25
CA SER A 114 -11.49 7.85 -9.28
C SER A 114 -12.41 7.68 -10.48
N ILE A 115 -12.79 8.81 -11.10
CA ILE A 115 -13.48 8.81 -12.40
C ILE A 115 -12.59 8.29 -13.54
N GLN A 116 -11.28 8.23 -13.32
CA GLN A 116 -10.30 7.68 -14.26
C GLN A 116 -9.94 6.27 -13.84
N ASP A 117 -10.00 5.34 -14.79
CA ASP A 117 -9.56 3.97 -14.58
C ASP A 117 -8.10 3.91 -14.12
N PRO A 118 -7.71 2.86 -13.38
CA PRO A 118 -6.33 2.69 -12.96
C PRO A 118 -5.41 2.51 -14.17
N THR A 119 -4.27 3.19 -14.14
CA THR A 119 -3.18 3.05 -15.11
C THR A 119 -1.89 2.73 -14.35
N PRO A 120 -0.87 2.13 -15.00
CA PRO A 120 0.41 1.91 -14.34
C PRO A 120 0.99 3.20 -13.75
N GLU A 121 0.84 4.33 -14.43
CA GLU A 121 1.34 5.63 -13.99
C GLU A 121 0.62 6.17 -12.74
N ASN A 122 -0.72 6.10 -12.70
CA ASN A 122 -1.46 6.64 -11.56
C ASN A 122 -1.33 5.75 -10.31
N VAL A 123 -1.32 4.42 -10.48
CA VAL A 123 -1.16 3.47 -9.37
C VAL A 123 0.24 3.54 -8.76
N SER A 124 1.27 3.82 -9.57
CA SER A 124 2.66 3.90 -9.09
C SER A 124 3.07 5.29 -8.59
N SER A 125 2.25 6.31 -8.81
CA SER A 125 2.56 7.69 -8.40
C SER A 125 2.49 7.92 -6.88
N MET A 126 1.72 7.10 -6.16
CA MET A 126 1.45 7.28 -4.73
C MET A 126 0.92 5.97 -4.13
N THR A 127 1.41 5.60 -2.96
CA THR A 127 0.87 4.48 -2.16
C THR A 127 -0.39 4.89 -1.38
N THR A 128 -1.17 3.90 -0.95
CA THR A 128 -2.34 4.16 -0.10
C THR A 128 -1.94 4.80 1.25
N LEU A 129 -0.77 4.49 1.78
CA LEU A 129 -0.25 5.11 3.01
C LEU A 129 0.14 6.59 2.77
N GLU A 130 0.78 6.90 1.65
CA GLU A 130 1.08 8.29 1.26
C GLU A 130 -0.20 9.12 1.02
N GLU A 131 -1.27 8.52 0.52
CA GLU A 131 -2.57 9.20 0.38
C GLU A 131 -3.10 9.68 1.73
N VAL A 132 -3.00 8.86 2.78
CA VAL A 132 -3.40 9.25 4.13
C VAL A 132 -2.52 10.37 4.70
N ILE A 133 -1.21 10.34 4.41
CA ILE A 133 -0.32 11.47 4.72
C ILE A 133 -0.81 12.73 3.99
N SER A 134 -1.13 12.63 2.70
CA SER A 134 -1.64 13.75 1.89
C SER A 134 -2.94 14.35 2.46
N LYS A 135 -3.90 13.51 2.85
CA LYS A 135 -5.13 13.91 3.55
C LYS A 135 -4.83 14.63 4.88
N THR A 136 -3.85 14.14 5.63
CA THR A 136 -3.42 14.76 6.90
C THR A 136 -2.70 16.09 6.67
N CYS A 137 -1.90 16.21 5.62
CA CYS A 137 -1.29 17.47 5.19
C CYS A 137 -2.37 18.51 4.83
N ALA A 138 -3.38 18.12 4.05
CA ALA A 138 -4.52 18.99 3.76
C ALA A 138 -5.26 19.43 5.03
N ALA A 139 -5.44 18.53 6.01
CA ALA A 139 -6.07 18.82 7.29
C ALA A 139 -5.24 19.76 8.19
N THR A 140 -3.92 19.76 8.06
CA THR A 140 -2.99 20.60 8.83
C THR A 140 -2.60 21.90 8.10
N GLY A 141 -2.94 22.03 6.82
CA GLY A 141 -2.53 23.15 5.96
C GLY A 141 -1.08 23.07 5.49
N VAL A 142 -0.41 21.92 5.67
CA VAL A 142 0.93 21.65 5.13
C VAL A 142 0.81 21.24 3.67
N ASP A 143 1.70 21.74 2.82
CA ASP A 143 1.78 21.31 1.42
C ASP A 143 2.46 19.94 1.32
N TYR A 144 1.70 18.93 0.89
CA TYR A 144 2.18 17.56 0.72
C TYR A 144 3.41 17.47 -0.21
N GLU A 145 3.48 18.27 -1.28
CA GLU A 145 4.61 18.18 -2.21
C GLU A 145 5.93 18.65 -1.56
N THR A 146 5.87 19.45 -0.49
CA THR A 146 7.06 19.91 0.23
C THR A 146 7.64 18.87 1.18
N ILE A 147 6.84 17.90 1.62
CA ILE A 147 7.27 16.84 2.56
C ILE A 147 7.36 15.45 1.90
N ARG A 148 6.88 15.30 0.66
CA ARG A 148 6.80 14.02 -0.04
C ARG A 148 8.14 13.27 -0.09
N SER A 149 9.25 13.98 -0.28
CA SER A 149 10.59 13.38 -0.31
C SER A 149 11.08 12.89 1.06
N ASP A 150 10.46 13.33 2.15
CA ASP A 150 10.83 12.99 3.52
C ASP A 150 10.04 11.78 4.05
N ILE A 151 9.01 11.36 3.32
CA ILE A 151 8.22 10.18 3.65
C ILE A 151 9.10 8.94 3.54
N LYS A 152 9.08 8.15 4.61
CA LYS A 152 9.80 6.88 4.71
C LYS A 152 8.83 5.77 5.04
N PHE A 153 9.28 4.55 4.82
CA PHE A 153 8.53 3.35 5.17
C PHE A 153 9.24 2.62 6.32
N TYR A 154 8.46 1.97 7.18
CA TYR A 154 8.90 1.06 8.24
C TYR A 154 7.97 -0.15 8.33
N ASP A 155 8.53 -1.36 8.41
CA ASP A 155 7.76 -2.58 8.65
C ASP A 155 8.03 -3.05 10.09
N PHE A 156 7.05 -2.89 10.96
CA PHE A 156 7.13 -3.26 12.37
C PHE A 156 7.08 -4.78 12.60
N GLU A 157 6.57 -5.56 11.63
CA GLU A 157 6.65 -7.03 11.66
C GLU A 157 8.05 -7.51 11.29
N HIS A 158 8.73 -6.75 10.42
CA HIS A 158 10.04 -7.09 9.88
C HIS A 158 11.06 -5.96 10.11
N PRO A 159 11.48 -5.72 11.37
CA PRO A 159 12.27 -4.55 11.75
C PRO A 159 13.67 -4.49 11.14
N ASP A 160 14.18 -5.60 10.60
CA ASP A 160 15.46 -5.69 9.90
C ASP A 160 15.34 -5.58 8.37
N ALA A 161 14.13 -5.40 7.82
CA ALA A 161 13.93 -5.07 6.42
C ALA A 161 14.47 -3.66 6.10
N ASN A 162 15.19 -3.52 4.98
CA ASN A 162 15.81 -2.25 4.58
C ASN A 162 15.37 -1.79 3.16
N ARG A 163 14.58 -2.60 2.44
CA ARG A 163 14.06 -2.31 1.10
C ARG A 163 12.61 -2.78 0.90
N MET A 164 11.81 -1.96 0.22
CA MET A 164 10.54 -2.34 -0.40
C MET A 164 10.67 -2.23 -1.91
N MET A 165 10.14 -3.20 -2.65
CA MET A 165 9.97 -3.10 -4.09
C MET A 165 8.51 -3.31 -4.46
N VAL A 166 7.95 -2.41 -5.26
CA VAL A 166 6.60 -2.54 -5.82
C VAL A 166 6.71 -2.62 -7.34
N VAL A 167 6.07 -3.62 -7.95
CA VAL A 167 5.96 -3.80 -9.40
C VAL A 167 4.49 -3.86 -9.78
N VAL A 168 4.06 -3.00 -10.67
CA VAL A 168 2.68 -2.95 -11.15
C VAL A 168 2.64 -3.30 -12.62
N ASP A 169 1.69 -4.17 -12.99
CA ASP A 169 1.37 -4.47 -14.38
C ASP A 169 -0.14 -4.59 -14.57
N MET A 170 -0.61 -4.29 -15.77
CA MET A 170 -2.03 -4.19 -16.09
C MET A 170 -2.38 -4.76 -17.47
N VAL A 171 -3.65 -5.12 -17.62
CA VAL A 171 -4.29 -5.50 -18.88
C VAL A 171 -5.58 -4.71 -19.03
N SER A 172 -5.68 -3.94 -20.12
CA SER A 172 -6.94 -3.33 -20.56
C SER A 172 -7.68 -4.28 -21.50
N GLY A 173 -8.97 -4.49 -21.26
CA GLY A 173 -9.81 -5.41 -22.01
C GLY A 173 -9.46 -6.87 -21.74
N SER A 174 -9.79 -7.71 -22.72
CA SER A 174 -9.46 -9.14 -22.72
C SER A 174 -8.07 -9.35 -23.30
N GLY A 175 -7.25 -10.15 -22.62
CA GLY A 175 -5.87 -10.39 -23.02
C GLY A 175 -5.02 -10.90 -21.87
N SER A 176 -3.71 -10.75 -22.02
CA SER A 176 -2.76 -11.06 -20.95
C SER A 176 -1.55 -10.17 -21.04
N ASN A 177 -0.97 -9.85 -19.90
CA ASN A 177 0.32 -9.21 -19.78
C ASN A 177 1.18 -9.97 -18.76
N SER A 178 2.48 -9.71 -18.78
CA SER A 178 3.40 -10.37 -17.87
C SER A 178 4.66 -9.55 -17.65
N PHE A 179 5.17 -9.66 -16.44
CA PHE A 179 6.49 -9.18 -16.07
C PHE A 179 7.28 -10.32 -15.41
N TYR A 180 8.55 -10.06 -15.14
CA TYR A 180 9.42 -11.02 -14.50
C TYR A 180 10.15 -10.41 -13.31
N MET A 181 10.41 -11.24 -12.31
CA MET A 181 11.18 -10.88 -11.12
C MET A 181 12.24 -11.95 -10.89
N ALA A 182 13.50 -11.52 -10.73
CA ALA A 182 14.59 -12.38 -10.30
C ALA A 182 15.07 -11.89 -8.93
N ILE A 183 14.99 -12.75 -7.94
CA ILE A 183 15.36 -12.43 -6.55
C ILE A 183 16.64 -13.21 -6.23
N PRO A 184 17.78 -12.55 -6.02
CA PRO A 184 19.01 -13.26 -5.72
C PRO A 184 19.00 -13.76 -4.27
N SER A 185 19.54 -14.94 -4.00
CA SER A 185 19.55 -15.54 -2.65
C SER A 185 20.40 -14.77 -1.62
N VAL A 186 21.16 -13.77 -2.06
CA VAL A 186 21.85 -12.84 -1.14
C VAL A 186 20.90 -11.91 -0.40
N VAL A 187 19.67 -11.69 -0.92
CA VAL A 187 18.65 -10.92 -0.19
C VAL A 187 17.81 -11.85 0.69
N THR A 188 17.44 -11.36 1.87
CA THR A 188 16.47 -12.04 2.74
C THR A 188 15.08 -11.46 2.48
N VAL A 189 14.24 -12.19 1.75
CA VAL A 189 12.82 -11.83 1.57
C VAL A 189 12.10 -12.03 2.90
N LYS A 190 11.35 -11.01 3.32
CA LYS A 190 10.56 -11.00 4.55
C LYS A 190 9.08 -11.23 4.23
N GLU A 191 8.59 -10.50 3.23
CA GLU A 191 7.27 -10.72 2.65
C GLU A 191 7.32 -10.67 1.12
N SER A 192 6.53 -11.54 0.50
CA SER A 192 6.16 -11.46 -0.92
C SER A 192 4.64 -11.56 -1.04
N SER A 193 4.01 -10.44 -1.36
CA SER A 193 2.56 -10.34 -1.47
C SER A 193 2.15 -9.61 -2.74
N TYR A 194 0.91 -9.81 -3.17
CA TYR A 194 0.37 -9.11 -4.32
C TYR A 194 -1.05 -8.62 -4.05
N SER A 195 -1.41 -7.54 -4.73
CA SER A 195 -2.76 -7.04 -4.85
C SER A 195 -3.24 -7.26 -6.28
N HIS A 196 -4.48 -7.71 -6.44
CA HIS A 196 -5.10 -8.03 -7.71
C HIS A 196 -6.34 -7.19 -7.90
N TYR A 197 -6.26 -6.21 -8.79
CA TYR A 197 -7.38 -5.36 -9.19
C TYR A 197 -8.15 -5.98 -10.33
N TYR A 198 -9.48 -5.92 -10.24
CA TYR A 198 -10.38 -6.38 -11.28
C TYR A 198 -11.54 -5.40 -11.46
N ASN A 199 -11.81 -5.05 -12.71
CA ASN A 199 -12.97 -4.24 -13.09
C ASN A 199 -13.67 -4.85 -14.31
N LYS A 200 -14.99 -4.78 -14.33
CA LYS A 200 -15.83 -5.34 -15.39
C LYS A 200 -16.35 -4.25 -16.34
N MET A 201 -16.63 -4.64 -17.58
CA MET A 201 -17.53 -3.88 -18.44
C MET A 201 -18.95 -3.98 -17.88
N GLY A 202 -19.70 -2.86 -17.84
CA GLY A 202 -21.05 -2.80 -17.31
C GLY A 202 -22.00 -3.89 -17.85
N GLY A 203 -22.95 -4.36 -17.02
CA GLY A 203 -23.93 -5.39 -17.37
C GLY A 203 -23.99 -6.59 -16.40
N THR A 204 -24.68 -7.67 -16.82
CA THR A 204 -24.91 -8.92 -16.05
C THR A 204 -23.82 -9.99 -16.24
N TRP A 205 -22.77 -9.68 -17.00
CA TRP A 205 -21.66 -10.60 -17.30
C TRP A 205 -20.62 -10.65 -16.17
N PHE A 206 -19.85 -11.72 -16.13
CA PHE A 206 -18.74 -11.91 -15.19
C PHE A 206 -17.41 -11.62 -15.87
N CYS A 207 -16.50 -10.96 -15.16
CA CYS A 207 -15.08 -10.94 -15.53
C CYS A 207 -14.42 -12.20 -14.94
N ASN A 208 -13.58 -12.86 -15.73
CA ASN A 208 -12.70 -13.92 -15.25
C ASN A 208 -11.26 -13.41 -15.34
N THR A 209 -10.53 -13.47 -14.24
CA THR A 209 -9.15 -13.00 -14.17
C THR A 209 -8.29 -14.02 -13.48
N CYS A 210 -7.09 -14.26 -13.99
CA CYS A 210 -6.16 -15.22 -13.42
C CYS A 210 -4.77 -14.61 -13.26
N ILE A 211 -4.09 -14.99 -12.18
CA ILE A 211 -2.65 -14.75 -12.01
C ILE A 211 -1.94 -16.09 -12.07
N TYR A 212 -0.89 -16.14 -12.89
CA TYR A 212 0.00 -17.29 -12.98
C TYR A 212 1.40 -16.90 -12.54
N VAL A 213 2.05 -17.79 -11.78
CA VAL A 213 3.48 -17.71 -11.49
C VAL A 213 4.15 -18.93 -12.07
N ASN A 214 5.15 -18.71 -12.94
CA ASN A 214 5.89 -19.79 -13.62
C ASN A 214 4.97 -20.81 -14.32
N GLY A 215 3.84 -20.34 -14.86
CA GLY A 215 2.83 -21.16 -15.53
C GLY A 215 1.81 -21.84 -14.62
N ALA A 216 2.00 -21.84 -13.29
CA ALA A 216 1.02 -22.33 -12.33
C ALA A 216 0.00 -21.24 -12.01
N CYS A 217 -1.31 -21.57 -12.08
CA CYS A 217 -2.38 -20.64 -11.70
C CYS A 217 -2.42 -20.52 -10.17
N ILE A 218 -2.19 -19.32 -9.64
CA ILE A 218 -2.18 -19.05 -8.20
C ILE A 218 -3.45 -18.34 -7.74
N LEU A 219 -4.13 -17.66 -8.67
CA LEU A 219 -5.41 -17.02 -8.45
C LEU A 219 -6.28 -17.23 -9.68
N ASN A 220 -7.51 -17.67 -9.48
CA ASN A 220 -8.57 -17.67 -10.48
C ASN A 220 -9.78 -16.98 -9.85
N HIS A 221 -10.21 -15.87 -10.44
CA HIS A 221 -11.21 -15.01 -9.86
C HIS A 221 -12.33 -14.65 -10.84
N ILE A 222 -13.57 -14.91 -10.43
CA ILE A 222 -14.79 -14.66 -11.20
C ILE A 222 -15.74 -13.77 -10.39
N ARG A 223 -16.02 -12.55 -10.86
CA ARG A 223 -16.94 -11.60 -10.18
C ARG A 223 -17.74 -10.74 -11.16
N THR A 224 -18.72 -10.06 -10.59
CA THR A 224 -19.67 -9.16 -11.26
C THR A 224 -19.53 -7.70 -10.83
N ARG A 225 -18.48 -7.34 -10.09
CA ARG A 225 -18.23 -5.98 -9.60
C ARG A 225 -16.74 -5.68 -9.61
N GLU A 226 -16.38 -4.41 -9.49
CA GLU A 226 -15.01 -3.96 -9.27
C GLU A 226 -14.53 -4.32 -7.85
N GLY A 227 -13.23 -4.52 -7.69
CA GLY A 227 -12.59 -4.69 -6.38
C GLY A 227 -11.12 -5.06 -6.45
N VAL A 228 -10.55 -5.33 -5.27
CA VAL A 228 -9.15 -5.73 -5.09
C VAL A 228 -9.07 -6.94 -4.16
N ILE A 229 -8.17 -7.89 -4.48
CA ILE A 229 -7.84 -9.05 -3.63
C ILE A 229 -6.37 -8.97 -3.23
N TYR A 230 -6.07 -9.36 -2.00
CA TYR A 230 -4.71 -9.40 -1.46
C TYR A 230 -4.34 -10.84 -1.06
N HIS A 231 -3.13 -11.27 -1.41
CA HIS A 231 -2.59 -12.58 -1.04
C HIS A 231 -1.07 -12.55 -0.90
N ASN A 232 -0.55 -13.49 -0.11
CA ASN A 232 0.87 -13.82 -0.07
C ASN A 232 1.19 -14.91 -1.12
N TYR A 233 2.35 -14.80 -1.76
CA TYR A 233 2.90 -15.86 -2.60
C TYR A 233 4.42 -15.76 -2.66
N ASP A 234 5.10 -16.81 -2.21
CA ASP A 234 6.56 -16.86 -2.21
C ASP A 234 7.11 -17.08 -3.62
N LEU A 235 7.92 -16.13 -4.07
CA LEU A 235 8.69 -16.26 -5.30
C LEU A 235 9.96 -17.05 -5.04
N THR A 236 10.39 -17.85 -6.01
CA THR A 236 11.59 -18.65 -5.85
C THR A 236 12.85 -17.82 -6.06
N LEU A 237 13.85 -18.02 -5.21
CA LEU A 237 15.15 -17.36 -5.30
C LEU A 237 16.00 -17.93 -6.46
N ASP A 238 16.95 -17.13 -6.95
CA ASP A 238 17.94 -17.48 -7.98
C ASP A 238 17.35 -18.00 -9.29
N GLN A 239 16.08 -17.68 -9.57
CA GLN A 239 15.46 -17.94 -10.85
C GLN A 239 14.57 -16.80 -11.34
N LYS A 240 14.30 -16.80 -12.64
CA LYS A 240 13.33 -15.90 -13.26
C LYS A 240 11.93 -16.36 -12.90
N ASN A 241 11.25 -15.62 -12.03
CA ASN A 241 9.83 -15.79 -11.78
C ASN A 241 9.05 -15.02 -12.84
N THR A 242 8.21 -15.70 -13.62
CA THR A 242 7.30 -15.07 -14.58
C THR A 242 5.94 -14.90 -13.93
N ILE A 243 5.50 -13.66 -13.75
CA ILE A 243 4.18 -13.31 -13.25
C ILE A 243 3.34 -12.91 -14.46
N LYS A 244 2.27 -13.65 -14.71
CA LYS A 244 1.37 -13.42 -15.84
C LYS A 244 -0.03 -13.14 -15.35
N LEU A 245 -0.54 -11.97 -15.72
CA LEU A 245 -1.93 -11.58 -15.54
C LEU A 245 -2.71 -11.95 -16.79
N VAL A 246 -3.85 -12.63 -16.61
CA VAL A 246 -4.78 -12.96 -17.68
C VAL A 246 -6.13 -12.35 -17.36
N SER A 247 -6.67 -11.62 -18.34
CA SER A 247 -7.96 -10.96 -18.29
C SER A 247 -8.88 -11.59 -19.34
N GLY A 248 -9.97 -12.20 -18.87
CA GLY A 248 -10.96 -12.88 -19.70
C GLY A 248 -11.92 -11.92 -20.40
N ASN A 249 -12.94 -12.49 -21.04
CA ASN A 249 -13.98 -11.73 -21.72
C ASN A 249 -14.67 -10.76 -20.75
N TYR A 250 -15.01 -9.56 -21.24
CA TYR A 250 -15.78 -8.52 -20.52
C TYR A 250 -15.08 -7.85 -19.32
N ALA A 251 -13.78 -8.07 -19.14
CA ALA A 251 -12.99 -7.27 -18.22
C ALA A 251 -12.66 -5.90 -18.85
N TYR A 252 -12.70 -4.83 -18.04
CA TYR A 252 -12.37 -3.48 -18.51
C TYR A 252 -10.89 -3.19 -18.28
N THR A 253 -10.47 -3.22 -17.02
CA THR A 253 -9.07 -3.14 -16.62
C THR A 253 -8.84 -4.15 -15.50
N THR A 254 -7.71 -4.82 -15.56
CA THR A 254 -7.24 -5.72 -14.51
C THR A 254 -5.78 -5.41 -14.24
N GLY A 255 -5.34 -5.59 -13.00
CA GLY A 255 -3.98 -5.27 -12.62
C GLY A 255 -3.47 -6.17 -11.52
N VAL A 256 -2.16 -6.31 -11.49
CA VAL A 256 -1.44 -6.94 -10.39
C VAL A 256 -0.35 -6.00 -9.90
N GLY A 257 -0.29 -5.82 -8.58
CA GLY A 257 0.71 -5.04 -7.88
C GLY A 257 1.45 -5.97 -6.94
N TRP A 258 2.66 -6.38 -7.32
CA TRP A 258 3.50 -7.27 -6.53
C TRP A 258 4.43 -6.47 -5.63
N VAL A 259 4.44 -6.79 -4.34
CA VAL A 259 5.24 -6.11 -3.33
C VAL A 259 6.18 -7.09 -2.66
N LEU A 260 7.46 -6.73 -2.60
CA LEU A 260 8.49 -7.43 -1.85
C LEU A 260 9.01 -6.54 -0.74
N VAL A 261 9.01 -7.06 0.49
CA VAL A 261 9.75 -6.49 1.62
C VAL A 261 10.96 -7.38 1.87
N TYR A 262 12.15 -6.79 1.91
CA TYR A 262 13.39 -7.55 2.02
C TYR A 262 14.51 -6.80 2.71
N ARG A 263 15.51 -7.57 3.13
CA ARG A 263 16.81 -7.08 3.57
C ARG A 263 17.84 -7.38 2.49
N ALA A 264 18.42 -6.32 1.93
CA ALA A 264 19.56 -6.34 1.01
C ALA A 264 20.90 -6.21 1.73
#